data_AF-A0A4Q3KPR1-F1
#
_entry.id   AF-A0A4Q3KPR1-F1
#
_cell.length_a   1.000
_cell.length_b   1.000
_cell.length_c   1.000
_cell.angle_alpha   90.00
_cell.angle_beta   90.00
_cell.angle_gamma   90.00
#
_symmetry.space_group_name_H-M   'P 1'
#
loop_
_entity.id
_entity.type
_entity.pdbx_description
1 polymer ?
#
loop_
_entity_poly.entity_id
_entity_poly.type
_entity_poly.pdbx_seq_one_letter_code
_entity_poly.pdbx_strand_id
1 'polypeptide(L)'
;MKLRTGLLRTGGYVLFALGALVFSLYITFPAEALATRLAYELRKNTAGTWRASFGGASMYRLSGLALQDVTVEHQSPGDEPLKMRFDELRARVRLLPLLWLQRTLVAGASLGEGQLSAVLTPREHGADALVTLDRVNLAAPPLLGAALGLPVGGTLSGSVDGAWDNDPRRDGGSAKVSVKGASVGPGTVAGFSLPQISLGELELT
;
A
#
# COMPACT_ATOMS: atom_id res chain seq x y z
N MET A 1 29.48 -24.98 -38.56
CA MET A 1 29.03 -23.57 -38.53
C MET A 1 27.50 -23.37 -38.69
N LYS A 2 26.73 -24.32 -39.25
CA LYS A 2 25.26 -24.17 -39.47
C LYS A 2 24.38 -24.18 -38.21
N LEU A 3 24.85 -24.74 -37.09
CA LEU A 3 24.08 -24.78 -35.82
C LEU A 3 23.89 -23.40 -35.16
N ARG A 4 24.83 -22.45 -35.36
CA ARG A 4 24.75 -21.11 -34.74
C ARG A 4 23.63 -20.26 -35.34
N THR A 5 23.42 -20.33 -36.65
CA THR A 5 22.43 -19.50 -37.35
C THR A 5 21.00 -19.92 -37.06
N GLY A 6 20.75 -21.23 -36.89
CA GLY A 6 19.43 -21.74 -36.48
C GLY A 6 19.03 -21.29 -35.08
N LEU A 7 19.97 -21.35 -34.13
CA LEU A 7 19.74 -20.93 -32.75
C LEU A 7 19.44 -19.42 -32.66
N LEU A 8 20.18 -18.59 -33.40
CA LEU A 8 19.95 -17.15 -33.48
C LEU A 8 18.55 -16.82 -34.04
N ARG A 9 18.10 -17.55 -35.07
CA ARG A 9 16.79 -17.33 -35.68
C ARG A 9 15.65 -17.72 -34.74
N THR A 10 15.72 -18.89 -34.10
CA THR A 10 14.71 -19.32 -33.12
C THR A 10 14.68 -18.39 -31.92
N GLY A 11 15.85 -18.01 -31.39
CA GLY A 11 15.94 -17.03 -30.30
C GLY A 11 15.32 -15.69 -30.66
N GLY A 12 15.53 -15.21 -31.89
CA GLY A 12 14.91 -13.98 -32.41
C GLY A 12 13.38 -14.06 -32.45
N TYR A 13 12.81 -15.16 -32.94
CA TYR A 13 11.35 -15.34 -32.96
C TYR A 13 10.76 -15.44 -31.55
N VAL A 14 11.42 -16.16 -30.63
CA VAL A 14 10.96 -16.26 -29.23
C VAL A 14 10.99 -14.88 -28.56
N LEU A 15 12.08 -14.13 -28.71
CA LEU A 15 12.20 -12.80 -28.14
C LEU A 15 11.18 -11.81 -28.74
N PHE A 16 10.97 -11.85 -30.06
CA PHE A 16 9.97 -11.04 -30.73
C PHE A 16 8.55 -11.39 -30.26
N ALA A 17 8.22 -12.68 -30.17
CA ALA A 17 6.92 -13.13 -29.67
C ALA A 17 6.68 -12.68 -28.23
N LEU A 18 7.68 -12.80 -27.35
CA LEU A 18 7.60 -12.31 -25.97
C LEU A 18 7.44 -10.79 -25.91
N GLY A 19 8.18 -10.04 -26.73
CA GLY A 19 8.06 -8.59 -26.82
C GLY A 19 6.68 -8.14 -27.31
N ALA A 20 6.17 -8.76 -28.37
CA ALA A 20 4.85 -8.50 -28.91
C ALA A 20 3.74 -8.86 -27.92
N LEU A 21 3.89 -9.96 -27.19
CA LEU A 21 2.98 -10.36 -26.12
C LEU A 21 2.93 -9.32 -25.01
N VAL A 22 4.09 -8.89 -24.48
CA VAL A 22 4.15 -7.87 -23.42
C VAL A 22 3.58 -6.54 -23.90
N PHE A 23 3.88 -6.14 -25.13
CA PHE A 23 3.37 -4.92 -25.73
C PHE A 23 1.85 -4.95 -25.92
N SER A 24 1.32 -6.06 -26.45
CA SER A 24 -0.12 -6.27 -26.60
C SER A 24 -0.83 -6.28 -25.26
N LEU A 25 -0.27 -6.96 -24.26
CA LEU A 25 -0.78 -6.97 -22.90
C LEU A 25 -0.83 -5.55 -22.33
N TYR A 26 0.24 -4.76 -22.50
CA TYR A 26 0.33 -3.39 -22.01
C TYR A 26 -0.74 -2.47 -22.60
N ILE A 27 -0.96 -2.53 -23.92
CA ILE A 27 -1.98 -1.70 -24.59
C ILE A 27 -3.40 -2.14 -24.23
N THR A 28 -3.60 -3.45 -24.07
CA THR A 28 -4.95 -4.01 -23.89
C THR A 28 -5.36 -4.08 -22.42
N PHE A 29 -4.46 -3.76 -21.47
CA PHE A 29 -4.73 -3.89 -20.04
C PHE A 29 -5.78 -2.86 -19.58
N PRO A 30 -6.98 -3.29 -19.16
CA PRO A 30 -8.09 -2.39 -18.84
C PRO A 30 -7.97 -1.90 -17.39
N ALA A 31 -6.95 -1.09 -17.10
CA ALA A 31 -6.65 -0.60 -15.75
C ALA A 31 -7.83 0.14 -15.11
N GLU A 32 -8.52 0.98 -15.89
CA GLU A 32 -9.69 1.74 -15.43
C GLU A 32 -10.90 0.83 -15.08
N ALA A 33 -11.12 -0.23 -15.86
CA ALA A 33 -12.19 -1.18 -15.59
C ALA A 33 -11.91 -1.96 -14.29
N LEU A 34 -10.65 -2.30 -14.02
CA LEU A 34 -10.25 -2.93 -12.76
C LEU A 34 -10.43 -1.98 -11.57
N ALA A 35 -10.03 -0.71 -11.70
CA ALA A 35 -10.18 0.28 -10.64
C ALA A 35 -11.65 0.52 -10.29
N THR A 36 -12.51 0.73 -11.29
CA THR A 36 -13.96 0.90 -11.10
C THR A 36 -14.60 -0.34 -10.48
N ARG A 37 -14.17 -1.54 -10.89
CA ARG A 37 -14.62 -2.80 -10.29
C ARG A 37 -14.22 -2.90 -8.82
N LEU A 38 -12.98 -2.54 -8.47
CA LEU A 38 -12.50 -2.53 -7.09
C LEU A 38 -13.28 -1.54 -6.21
N ALA A 39 -13.54 -0.32 -6.68
CA ALA A 39 -14.39 0.63 -5.94
C ALA A 39 -15.81 0.09 -5.73
N TYR A 40 -16.38 -0.58 -6.74
CA TYR A 40 -17.69 -1.21 -6.62
C TYR A 40 -17.70 -2.34 -5.59
N GLU A 41 -16.71 -3.23 -5.62
CA GLU A 41 -16.60 -4.35 -4.68
C GLU A 41 -16.33 -3.88 -3.25
N LEU A 42 -15.48 -2.86 -3.06
CA LEU A 42 -15.28 -2.22 -1.77
C LEU A 42 -16.59 -1.68 -1.22
N ARG A 43 -17.30 -0.85 -1.99
CA ARG A 43 -18.59 -0.27 -1.57
C ARG A 43 -19.61 -1.35 -1.22
N LYS A 44 -19.67 -2.42 -2.01
CA LYS A 44 -20.59 -3.54 -1.81
C LYS A 44 -20.26 -4.32 -0.53
N ASN A 45 -18.99 -4.64 -0.31
CA ASN A 45 -18.57 -5.43 0.85
C ASN A 45 -18.61 -4.64 2.16
N THR A 46 -18.46 -3.31 2.10
CA THR A 46 -18.52 -2.45 3.28
C THR A 46 -19.88 -1.81 3.50
N ALA A 47 -20.96 -2.35 2.92
CA ALA A 47 -22.33 -1.83 3.05
C ALA A 47 -22.48 -0.30 2.75
N GLY A 48 -21.61 0.25 1.91
CA GLY A 48 -21.59 1.67 1.56
C GLY A 48 -20.90 2.62 2.55
N THR A 49 -20.38 2.12 3.67
CA THR A 49 -19.65 2.94 4.67
C THR A 49 -18.34 3.50 4.12
N TRP A 50 -17.70 2.76 3.21
CA TRP A 50 -16.47 3.18 2.55
C TRP A 50 -16.74 3.51 1.08
N ARG A 51 -16.31 4.69 0.64
CA ARG A 51 -16.35 5.12 -0.75
C ARG A 51 -14.93 5.43 -1.19
N ALA A 52 -14.47 4.76 -2.24
CA ALA A 52 -13.20 5.05 -2.88
C ALA A 52 -13.46 5.73 -4.24
N SER A 53 -12.75 6.81 -4.51
CA SER A 53 -12.65 7.45 -5.82
C SER A 53 -11.19 7.54 -6.23
N PHE A 54 -10.95 7.55 -7.55
CA PHE A 54 -9.61 7.55 -8.13
C PHE A 54 -9.58 8.58 -9.26
N GLY A 55 -8.51 9.35 -9.38
CA GLY A 55 -8.31 10.27 -10.50
C GLY A 55 -7.86 9.54 -11.77
N GLY A 56 -7.10 8.45 -11.63
CA GLY A 56 -6.64 7.65 -12.75
C GLY A 56 -6.18 6.25 -12.35
N ALA A 57 -6.14 5.35 -13.33
CA ALA A 57 -5.64 3.99 -13.16
C ALA A 57 -4.73 3.62 -14.34
N SER A 58 -3.57 3.06 -14.04
CA SER A 58 -2.59 2.66 -15.05
C SER A 58 -1.98 1.30 -14.70
N MET A 59 -1.38 0.66 -15.70
CA MET A 59 -0.65 -0.58 -15.50
C MET A 59 0.68 -0.27 -14.79
N TYR A 60 0.92 -0.93 -13.67
CA TYR A 60 2.18 -0.83 -12.93
C TYR A 60 3.06 -2.03 -13.23
N ARG A 61 4.14 -1.80 -14.00
CA ARG A 61 5.06 -2.86 -14.48
C ARG A 61 4.27 -3.92 -15.27
N LEU A 62 4.61 -5.21 -15.14
CA LEU A 62 4.01 -6.29 -15.95
C LEU A 62 2.73 -6.92 -15.35
N SER A 63 2.43 -6.66 -14.08
CA SER A 63 1.43 -7.43 -13.31
C SER A 63 0.77 -6.64 -12.18
N GLY A 64 0.80 -5.32 -12.29
CA GLY A 64 0.32 -4.42 -11.26
C GLY A 64 -0.64 -3.37 -11.76
N LEU A 65 -1.30 -2.75 -10.80
CA LEU A 65 -2.19 -1.61 -10.96
C LEU A 65 -1.60 -0.44 -10.14
N ALA A 66 -1.49 0.72 -10.77
CA ALA A 66 -1.21 1.98 -10.10
C ALA A 66 -2.45 2.86 -10.22
N LEU A 67 -2.97 3.30 -9.08
CA LEU A 67 -4.07 4.23 -8.94
C LEU A 67 -3.53 5.57 -8.50
N GLN A 68 -3.98 6.65 -9.14
CA GLN A 68 -3.55 8.02 -8.86
C GLN A 68 -4.70 8.80 -8.24
N ASP A 69 -4.37 9.75 -7.36
CA ASP A 69 -5.31 10.63 -6.67
C ASP A 69 -6.45 9.85 -6.00
N VAL A 70 -6.09 8.88 -5.17
CA VAL A 70 -7.05 8.01 -4.51
C VAL A 70 -7.63 8.71 -3.31
N THR A 71 -8.94 8.93 -3.32
CA THR A 71 -9.67 9.46 -2.16
C THR A 71 -10.54 8.38 -1.56
N VAL A 72 -10.32 8.07 -0.28
CA VAL A 72 -11.10 7.13 0.51
C VAL A 72 -11.90 7.94 1.52
N GLU A 73 -13.22 7.88 1.41
CA GLU A 73 -14.16 8.51 2.33
C GLU A 73 -14.80 7.43 3.21
N HIS A 74 -14.75 7.62 4.52
CA HIS A 74 -15.48 6.83 5.48
C HIS A 74 -16.67 7.65 6.01
N GLN A 75 -17.89 7.16 5.80
CA GLN A 75 -19.11 7.81 6.23
C GLN A 75 -19.73 7.03 7.40
N SER A 76 -19.52 7.51 8.63
CA SER A 76 -20.20 6.99 9.82
C SER A 76 -21.50 7.77 10.06
N PRO A 77 -22.61 7.14 10.47
CA PRO A 77 -23.87 7.83 10.73
C PRO A 77 -23.72 8.79 11.93
N GLY A 78 -23.79 10.10 11.68
CA GLY A 78 -23.77 11.14 12.72
C GLY A 78 -22.46 11.92 12.87
N ASP A 79 -21.38 11.50 12.19
CA ASP A 79 -20.08 12.16 12.22
C ASP A 79 -19.69 12.78 10.87
N GLU A 80 -18.75 13.73 10.89
CA GLU A 80 -18.18 14.33 9.70
C GLU A 80 -17.42 13.28 8.88
N PRO A 81 -17.62 13.19 7.55
CA PRO A 81 -17.02 12.15 6.73
C PRO A 81 -15.50 12.25 6.74
N LEU A 82 -14.85 11.18 7.20
CA LEU A 82 -13.39 11.11 7.25
C LEU A 82 -12.86 10.87 5.84
N LYS A 83 -12.26 11.90 5.25
CA LYS A 83 -11.65 11.85 3.92
C LYS A 83 -10.15 11.65 4.04
N MET A 84 -9.65 10.59 3.42
CA MET A 84 -8.24 10.32 3.25
C MET A 84 -7.89 10.43 1.78
N ARG A 85 -6.87 11.20 1.44
CA ARG A 85 -6.33 11.28 0.09
C ARG A 85 -4.96 10.61 0.06
N PHE A 86 -4.71 9.79 -0.94
CA PHE A 86 -3.41 9.22 -1.27
C PHE A 86 -3.04 9.69 -2.67
N ASP A 87 -1.79 10.07 -2.87
CA ASP A 87 -1.36 10.55 -4.18
C ASP A 87 -1.22 9.38 -5.16
N GLU A 88 -0.73 8.23 -4.67
CA GLU A 88 -0.62 7.03 -5.49
C GLU A 88 -0.78 5.76 -4.65
N LEU A 89 -1.59 4.81 -5.14
CA LEU A 89 -1.66 3.44 -4.62
C LEU A 89 -1.19 2.45 -5.69
N ARG A 90 -0.27 1.56 -5.34
CA ARG A 90 0.27 0.54 -6.21
C ARG A 90 -0.05 -0.83 -5.62
N ALA A 91 -0.52 -1.76 -6.44
CA ALA A 91 -0.67 -3.16 -6.06
C ALA A 91 -0.19 -4.04 -7.19
N ARG A 92 0.62 -5.06 -6.91
CA ARG A 92 1.12 -5.99 -7.93
C ARG A 92 1.37 -7.38 -7.38
N VAL A 93 1.24 -8.38 -8.24
CA VAL A 93 1.66 -9.75 -7.92
C VAL A 93 3.07 -9.99 -8.45
N ARG A 94 3.96 -10.59 -7.66
CA ARG A 94 5.32 -10.92 -8.11
C ARG A 94 5.26 -12.15 -9.03
N LEU A 95 5.75 -11.98 -10.26
CA LEU A 95 5.76 -13.05 -11.28
C LEU A 95 6.79 -14.16 -11.00
N LEU A 96 7.95 -13.81 -10.41
CA LEU A 96 9.00 -14.80 -10.14
C LEU A 96 8.55 -15.87 -9.13
N PRO A 97 8.04 -15.51 -7.93
CA PRO A 97 7.49 -16.49 -6.97
C PRO A 97 6.35 -17.33 -7.56
N LEU A 98 5.54 -16.76 -8.45
CA LEU A 98 4.46 -17.48 -9.12
C LEU A 98 4.95 -18.68 -9.95
N LEU A 99 6.17 -18.61 -10.51
CA LEU A 99 6.78 -19.74 -11.22
C LEU A 99 7.08 -20.92 -10.29
N TRP A 100 7.27 -20.66 -9.00
CA TRP A 100 7.41 -21.64 -7.93
C TRP A 100 6.10 -21.86 -7.16
N LEU A 101 4.95 -21.50 -7.74
CA LEU A 101 3.61 -21.59 -7.13
C LEU A 101 3.43 -20.76 -5.85
N GLN A 102 4.34 -19.84 -5.54
CA GLN A 102 4.23 -18.92 -4.41
C GLN A 102 3.54 -17.63 -4.87
N ARG A 103 2.48 -17.25 -4.17
CA ARG A 103 1.80 -15.97 -4.41
C ARG A 103 2.45 -14.93 -3.51
N THR A 104 2.93 -13.83 -4.09
CA THR A 104 3.40 -12.69 -3.30
C THR A 104 2.78 -11.43 -3.85
N LEU A 105 2.00 -10.74 -3.02
CA LEU A 105 1.40 -9.45 -3.33
C LEU A 105 2.31 -8.35 -2.76
N VAL A 106 2.58 -7.33 -3.56
CA VAL A 106 3.28 -6.13 -3.12
C VAL A 106 2.32 -4.96 -3.32
N ALA A 107 1.94 -4.34 -2.21
CA ALA A 107 1.18 -3.11 -2.19
C ALA A 107 2.08 -1.95 -1.77
N GLY A 108 1.75 -0.74 -2.22
CA GLY A 108 2.41 0.47 -1.76
C GLY A 108 1.46 1.66 -1.86
N ALA A 109 1.65 2.64 -1.00
CA ALA A 109 0.92 3.88 -0.98
C ALA A 109 1.91 5.03 -0.84
N SER A 110 1.68 6.12 -1.58
CA SER A 110 2.45 7.36 -1.47
C SER A 110 1.55 8.46 -0.96
N LEU A 111 2.07 9.24 -0.01
CA LEU A 111 1.35 10.33 0.64
C LEU A 111 2.29 11.50 0.92
N GLY A 112 2.23 12.54 0.09
CA GLY A 112 3.19 13.63 0.09
C GLY A 112 4.60 13.09 -0.11
N GLU A 113 5.46 13.31 0.89
CA GLU A 113 6.84 12.79 0.89
C GLU A 113 6.96 11.38 1.49
N GLY A 114 5.89 10.86 2.09
CA GLY A 114 5.86 9.58 2.78
C GLY A 114 5.53 8.42 1.85
N GLN A 115 6.11 7.26 2.15
CA GLN A 115 5.88 6.01 1.43
C GLN A 115 5.53 4.90 2.40
N LEU A 116 4.49 4.14 2.06
CA LEU A 116 4.11 2.91 2.71
C LEU A 116 4.29 1.78 1.70
N SER A 117 4.97 0.71 2.10
CA SER A 117 5.11 -0.51 1.31
C SER A 117 4.66 -1.69 2.14
N ALA A 118 3.90 -2.60 1.55
CA ALA A 118 3.46 -3.83 2.17
C ALA A 118 3.75 -5.01 1.24
N VAL A 119 4.33 -6.08 1.77
CA VAL A 119 4.58 -7.33 1.06
C VAL A 119 3.83 -8.43 1.78
N LEU A 120 2.88 -9.05 1.10
CA LEU A 120 2.05 -10.13 1.63
C LEU A 120 2.39 -11.44 0.92
N THR A 121 2.75 -12.45 1.68
CA THR A 121 3.07 -13.79 1.17
C THR A 121 2.16 -14.83 1.84
N PRO A 122 1.04 -15.21 1.20
CA PRO A 122 0.20 -16.30 1.68
C PRO A 122 0.98 -17.61 1.79
N ARG A 123 0.72 -18.36 2.86
CA ARG A 123 1.22 -19.71 3.13
C ARG A 123 0.05 -20.68 3.21
N GLU A 124 0.33 -21.98 3.34
CA GLU A 124 -0.72 -23.01 3.46
C GLU A 124 -1.64 -22.81 4.67
N HIS A 125 -1.10 -22.30 5.78
CA HIS A 125 -1.83 -22.12 7.03
C HIS A 125 -1.80 -20.69 7.58
N GLY A 126 -1.60 -19.69 6.72
CA GLY A 126 -1.47 -18.31 7.19
C GLY A 126 -0.94 -17.36 6.14
N ALA A 127 -0.33 -16.26 6.58
CA ALA A 127 0.37 -15.33 5.70
C ALA A 127 1.49 -14.59 6.43
N ASP A 128 2.54 -14.25 5.69
CA ASP A 128 3.54 -13.28 6.14
C ASP A 128 3.17 -11.90 5.61
N ALA A 129 3.39 -10.88 6.43
CA ALA A 129 3.34 -9.49 6.04
C ALA A 129 4.56 -8.73 6.52
N LEU A 130 5.21 -8.08 5.57
CA LEU A 130 6.20 -7.05 5.85
C LEU A 130 5.60 -5.71 5.47
N VAL A 131 5.39 -4.84 6.44
CA VAL A 131 4.94 -3.45 6.24
C VAL A 131 6.11 -2.53 6.56
N THR A 132 6.38 -1.58 5.68
CA THR A 132 7.45 -0.58 5.84
C THR A 132 6.85 0.80 5.61
N LEU A 133 7.15 1.71 6.52
CA LEU A 133 6.77 3.11 6.52
C LEU A 133 8.06 3.92 6.41
N ASP A 134 8.14 4.79 5.42
CA ASP A 134 9.27 5.69 5.23
C ASP A 134 8.76 7.12 5.16
N ARG A 135 9.27 7.97 6.05
CA ARG A 135 8.98 9.40 6.12
C ARG A 135 7.50 9.81 6.02
N VAL A 136 6.60 9.06 6.66
CA VAL A 136 5.17 9.38 6.68
C VAL A 136 4.93 10.59 7.58
N ASN A 137 4.34 11.66 7.03
CA ASN A 137 4.04 12.86 7.79
C ASN A 137 2.80 12.64 8.68
N LEU A 138 2.95 12.77 9.99
CA LEU A 138 1.85 12.59 10.95
C LEU A 138 0.77 13.68 10.85
N ALA A 139 1.11 14.83 10.25
CA ALA A 139 0.16 15.91 10.00
C ALA A 139 -0.74 15.65 8.78
N ALA A 140 -0.37 14.72 7.89
CA ALA A 140 -1.08 14.42 6.65
C ALA A 140 -1.05 12.90 6.41
N PRO A 141 -2.13 12.15 6.72
CA PRO A 141 -3.52 12.58 6.85
C PRO A 141 -3.90 12.92 8.30
N PRO A 142 -4.97 13.72 8.55
CA PRO A 142 -5.38 14.15 9.89
C PRO A 142 -6.00 13.02 10.74
N LEU A 143 -5.68 11.75 10.47
CA LEU A 143 -6.23 10.59 11.17
C LEU A 143 -5.91 10.63 12.66
N LEU A 144 -4.63 10.84 12.98
CA LEU A 144 -4.20 10.91 14.38
C LEU A 144 -4.74 12.17 15.05
N GLY A 145 -4.84 13.28 14.31
CA GLY A 145 -5.41 14.49 14.86
C GLY A 145 -6.90 14.42 15.14
N ALA A 146 -7.66 13.77 14.26
CA ALA A 146 -9.09 13.51 14.46
C ALA A 146 -9.32 12.48 15.58
N ALA A 147 -8.50 11.43 15.66
CA ALA A 147 -8.64 10.40 16.68
C ALA A 147 -8.23 10.87 18.08
N LEU A 148 -7.16 11.68 18.17
CA LEU A 148 -6.62 12.17 19.44
C LEU A 148 -7.15 13.56 19.83
N GLY A 149 -7.87 14.25 18.93
CA GLY A 149 -8.36 15.62 19.14
C GLY A 149 -7.24 16.67 19.20
N LEU A 150 -6.04 16.34 18.71
CA LEU A 150 -4.84 17.16 18.84
C LEU A 150 -4.08 17.25 17.52
N PRO A 151 -3.60 18.43 17.10
CA PRO A 151 -2.73 18.51 15.94
C PRO A 151 -1.40 17.79 16.25
N VAL A 152 -1.15 16.66 15.59
CA VAL A 152 0.11 15.91 15.70
C VAL A 152 0.95 16.20 14.48
N GLY A 153 2.20 16.62 14.70
CA GLY A 153 3.21 16.81 13.66
C GLY A 153 4.38 15.86 13.84
N GLY A 154 5.18 15.69 12.79
CA GLY A 154 6.39 14.87 12.81
C GLY A 154 6.41 13.85 11.68
N THR A 155 7.50 13.08 11.64
CA THR A 155 7.77 12.11 10.58
C THR A 155 7.92 10.72 11.19
N LEU A 156 7.06 9.79 10.77
CA LEU A 156 7.05 8.39 11.18
C LEU A 156 7.79 7.53 10.17
N SER A 157 8.72 6.71 10.63
CA SER A 157 9.37 5.67 9.85
C SER A 157 9.39 4.38 10.66
N GLY A 158 9.27 3.24 10.02
CA GLY A 158 9.24 1.98 10.74
C GLY A 158 9.03 0.77 9.84
N SER A 159 9.24 -0.39 10.41
CA SER A 159 9.00 -1.67 9.76
C SER A 159 8.31 -2.62 10.73
N VAL A 160 7.24 -3.24 10.26
CA VAL A 160 6.53 -4.30 10.97
C VAL A 160 6.67 -5.56 10.14
N ASP A 161 7.30 -6.58 10.71
CA ASP A 161 7.34 -7.92 10.15
C ASP A 161 6.44 -8.81 11.02
N GLY A 162 5.42 -9.40 10.42
CA GLY A 162 4.47 -10.26 11.10
C GLY A 162 4.19 -11.51 10.28
N ALA A 163 4.17 -12.65 10.96
CA ALA A 163 3.67 -13.91 10.44
C ALA A 163 2.44 -14.30 11.25
N TRP A 164 1.34 -14.55 10.56
CA TRP A 164 0.10 -15.01 11.15
C TRP A 164 -0.18 -16.43 10.68
N ASP A 165 -0.55 -17.30 11.62
CA ASP A 165 -0.96 -18.68 11.37
C ASP A 165 -2.41 -18.86 11.87
N ASN A 166 -3.06 -19.96 11.51
CA ASN A 166 -4.36 -20.32 12.07
C ASN A 166 -4.27 -20.73 13.55
N ASP A 167 -3.08 -21.07 14.03
CA ASP A 167 -2.79 -21.26 15.46
C ASP A 167 -2.15 -19.98 16.05
N PRO A 168 -2.87 -19.23 16.91
CA PRO A 168 -2.36 -17.99 17.51
C PRO A 168 -1.05 -18.15 18.29
N ARG A 169 -0.68 -19.38 18.66
CA ARG A 169 0.58 -19.68 19.35
C ARG A 169 1.80 -19.66 18.43
N ARG A 170 1.58 -19.67 17.12
CA ARG A 170 2.62 -19.60 16.08
C ARG A 170 2.72 -18.22 15.44
N ASP A 171 1.86 -17.29 15.87
CA ASP A 171 1.97 -15.90 15.48
C ASP A 171 3.27 -15.33 16.04
N GLY A 172 4.03 -14.70 15.16
CA GLY A 172 5.31 -14.09 15.48
C GLY A 172 5.43 -12.77 14.77
N GLY A 173 5.95 -11.76 15.45
CA GLY A 173 6.17 -10.47 14.82
C GLY A 173 7.22 -9.63 15.52
N SER A 174 7.80 -8.71 14.77
CA SER A 174 8.69 -7.67 15.26
C SER A 174 8.25 -6.34 14.66
N ALA A 175 8.26 -5.29 15.48
CA ALA A 175 7.87 -3.96 15.06
C ALA A 175 8.95 -2.98 15.48
N LYS A 176 9.60 -2.34 14.52
CA LYS A 176 10.55 -1.26 14.77
C LYS A 176 9.94 0.04 14.31
N VAL A 177 9.82 1.01 15.19
CA VAL A 177 9.20 2.31 14.91
C VAL A 177 10.12 3.43 15.37
N SER A 178 10.37 4.39 14.49
CA SER A 178 11.15 5.59 14.75
C SER A 178 10.30 6.81 14.39
N VAL A 179 10.17 7.73 15.34
CA VAL A 179 9.46 8.99 15.12
C VAL A 179 10.45 10.13 15.28
N LYS A 180 10.57 10.97 14.24
CA LYS A 180 11.43 12.15 14.22
C LYS A 180 10.60 13.42 14.27
N GLY A 181 10.98 14.33 15.15
CA GLY A 181 10.35 15.64 15.27
C GLY A 181 8.86 15.54 15.65
N ALA A 182 8.51 14.60 16.52
CA ALA A 182 7.14 14.48 17.00
C ALA A 182 6.76 15.79 17.72
N SER A 183 5.64 16.36 17.32
CA SER A 183 5.06 17.52 18.01
C SER A 183 3.59 17.25 18.24
N VAL A 184 3.13 17.63 19.42
CA VAL A 184 1.72 17.65 19.75
C VAL A 184 1.40 19.10 20.02
N GLY A 185 0.58 19.71 19.16
CA GLY A 185 0.14 21.08 19.36
C GLY A 185 -0.92 21.18 20.46
N PRO A 186 -1.33 22.41 20.80
CA PRO A 186 -2.20 22.64 21.94
C PRO A 186 -3.57 22.01 21.73
N GLY A 187 -4.09 21.36 22.76
CA GLY A 187 -5.48 20.92 22.77
C GLY A 187 -5.85 20.11 24.00
N THR A 188 -7.11 19.67 24.02
CA THR A 188 -7.74 19.12 25.21
C THR A 188 -7.87 17.60 25.10
N VAL A 189 -7.06 16.86 25.86
CA VAL A 189 -7.20 15.40 25.97
C VAL A 189 -7.83 15.08 27.32
N ALA A 190 -8.97 14.40 27.31
CA ALA A 190 -9.66 13.97 28.53
C ALA A 190 -9.90 15.09 29.55
N GLY A 191 -10.12 16.33 29.08
CA GLY A 191 -10.38 17.51 29.94
C GLY A 191 -9.13 18.28 30.38
N PHE A 192 -7.92 17.87 29.99
CA PHE A 192 -6.68 18.59 30.29
C PHE A 192 -6.15 19.33 29.06
N SER A 193 -5.90 20.64 29.22
CA SER A 193 -5.26 21.48 28.19
C SER A 193 -3.76 21.20 28.18
N LEU A 194 -3.29 20.51 27.14
CA LEU A 194 -1.87 20.26 26.92
C LEU A 194 -1.28 21.45 26.15
N PRO A 195 -0.20 22.09 26.64
CA PRO A 195 0.57 23.02 25.83
C PRO A 195 1.29 22.29 24.71
N GLN A 196 1.83 23.03 23.73
CA GLN A 196 2.61 22.43 22.65
C GLN A 196 3.86 21.75 23.22
N ILE A 197 3.97 20.42 23.05
CA ILE A 197 5.13 19.63 23.49
C ILE A 197 5.83 19.09 22.26
N SER A 198 7.12 19.41 22.12
CA SER A 198 8.00 18.80 21.13
C SER A 198 8.68 17.60 21.76
N LEU A 199 8.35 16.42 21.26
CA LEU A 199 8.94 15.14 21.63
C LEU A 199 10.00 14.86 20.55
N GLY A 200 11.27 15.20 20.81
CA GLY A 200 12.35 15.19 19.81
C GLY A 200 12.43 13.92 18.92
N GLU A 201 13.12 12.88 19.38
CA GLU A 201 13.27 11.60 18.68
C GLU A 201 12.84 10.47 19.61
N LEU A 202 11.96 9.59 19.11
CA LEU A 202 11.45 8.43 19.84
C LEU A 202 11.74 7.17 19.03
N GLU A 203 12.57 6.29 19.56
CA GLU A 203 12.80 4.95 19.02
C GLU A 203 12.11 3.91 19.90
N LEU A 204 11.21 3.14 19.29
CA LEU A 204 10.52 2.01 19.91
C LEU A 204 10.93 0.74 19.14
N THR A 205 11.49 -0.22 19.87
CA THR A 205 11.99 -1.51 19.35
C THR A 205 11.15 -2.65 19.87
#